data_AF-A0A3D5Q5C8-F1
#
_entry.id   AF-A0A3D5Q5C8-F1
#
_cell.length_a   1.000
_cell.length_b   1.000
_cell.length_c   1.000
_cell.angle_alpha   90.00
_cell.angle_beta   90.00
_cell.angle_gamma   90.00
#
_symmetry.space_group_name_H-M   'P 1'
#
loop_
_entity.id
_entity.type
_entity.pdbx_description
1 polymer ?
#
loop_
_entity_poly.entity_id
_entity_poly.type
_entity_poly.pdbx_seq_one_letter_code
_entity_poly.pdbx_strand_id
1 'polypeptide(L)'
;WLVAADLDGRAREATIYRATAVDLADLERDLAPHIQEGEEAFWDDRRGTIVARHVRQLGALVLAEKPLQQIAPELIRQGLLDAVRRKGLESLPWTDAARQWRARVQLLGT
;
A
#
# COMPACT_ATOMS: atom_id res chain seq x y z
N TRP A 1 4.22 -11.27 -19.58
CA TRP A 1 4.08 -9.85 -19.18
C TRP A 1 3.96 -9.00 -20.43
N LEU A 2 3.62 -7.72 -20.34
CA LEU A 2 3.63 -6.82 -21.49
C LEU A 2 4.17 -5.43 -21.12
N VAL A 3 4.70 -4.74 -22.10
CA VAL A 3 5.01 -3.31 -22.03
C VAL A 3 4.05 -2.58 -22.95
N ALA A 4 3.28 -1.63 -22.39
CA ALA A 4 2.43 -0.74 -23.17
C ALA A 4 3.21 0.52 -23.53
N ALA A 5 3.43 0.74 -24.83
CA ALA A 5 4.19 1.88 -25.35
C ALA A 5 3.28 3.07 -25.71
N ASP A 6 1.99 2.82 -25.93
CA ASP A 6 1.00 3.83 -26.32
C ASP A 6 -0.37 3.51 -25.72
N LEU A 7 -1.00 4.51 -25.11
CA LEU A 7 -2.25 4.43 -24.37
C LEU A 7 -2.96 5.80 -24.30
N ASP A 8 -4.28 5.79 -24.16
CA ASP A 8 -5.17 6.97 -24.28
C ASP A 8 -5.17 7.93 -23.07
N GLY A 9 -4.18 7.82 -22.16
CA GLY A 9 -3.87 8.81 -21.12
C GLY A 9 -4.91 8.99 -20.01
N ARG A 10 -5.97 8.18 -19.97
CA ARG A 10 -6.99 8.24 -18.92
C ARG A 10 -6.41 7.79 -17.58
N ALA A 11 -6.72 8.53 -16.51
CA ALA A 11 -6.01 8.44 -15.23
C ALA A 11 -6.19 7.12 -14.44
N ARG A 12 -7.24 6.32 -14.71
CA ARG A 12 -7.56 5.11 -13.92
C ARG A 12 -7.72 3.86 -14.77
N GLU A 13 -8.34 4.01 -15.93
CA GLU A 13 -8.51 2.94 -16.91
C GLU A 13 -8.12 3.51 -18.27
N ALA A 14 -7.06 2.97 -18.85
CA ALA A 14 -6.53 3.40 -20.15
C ALA A 14 -6.59 2.26 -21.16
N THR A 15 -6.92 2.59 -22.40
CA THR A 15 -6.91 1.64 -23.52
C THR A 15 -5.50 1.55 -24.08
N ILE A 16 -4.96 0.34 -24.18
CA ILE A 16 -3.66 0.08 -24.80
C ILE A 16 -3.80 0.06 -26.32
N TYR A 17 -3.10 0.95 -27.02
CA TYR A 17 -3.05 0.96 -28.49
C TYR A 17 -1.88 0.17 -29.03
N ARG A 18 -0.73 0.18 -28.33
CA ARG A 18 0.47 -0.55 -28.72
C ARG A 18 1.13 -1.19 -27.51
N ALA A 19 1.36 -2.49 -27.60
CA ALA A 19 2.11 -3.24 -26.60
C ALA A 19 2.93 -4.35 -27.25
N THR A 20 3.94 -4.80 -26.52
CA THR A 20 4.69 -6.02 -26.85
C THR A 20 4.67 -6.95 -25.64
N ALA A 21 4.63 -8.26 -25.91
CA ALA A 21 4.89 -9.25 -24.88
C ALA A 21 6.35 -9.15 -24.43
N VAL A 22 6.57 -9.37 -23.13
CA VAL A 22 7.90 -9.48 -22.54
C VAL A 22 7.94 -10.68 -21.58
N ASP A 23 9.11 -11.31 -21.50
CA ASP A 23 9.41 -12.32 -20.52
C ASP A 23 9.72 -11.66 -19.17
N LEU A 24 9.33 -12.34 -18.08
CA LEU A 24 9.66 -11.89 -16.74
C LEU A 24 11.18 -11.95 -16.49
N ALA A 25 11.85 -12.98 -16.98
CA ALA A 25 13.29 -13.17 -16.75
C ALA A 25 14.11 -12.03 -17.38
N ASP A 26 13.73 -11.59 -18.58
CA ASP A 26 14.38 -10.44 -19.24
C ASP A 26 14.10 -9.14 -18.49
N LEU A 27 12.85 -8.93 -18.05
CA LEU A 27 12.47 -7.76 -17.27
C LEU A 27 13.22 -7.68 -15.93
N GLU A 28 13.36 -8.80 -15.23
CA GLU A 28 14.07 -8.86 -13.96
C GLU A 28 15.58 -8.66 -14.09
N ARG A 29 16.16 -9.12 -15.20
CA ARG A 29 17.58 -8.91 -15.51
C ARG A 29 17.82 -7.45 -15.89
N ASP A 30 17.06 -6.91 -16.84
CA ASP A 30 17.35 -5.63 -17.48
C ASP A 30 16.91 -4.44 -16.62
N LEU A 31 15.88 -4.61 -15.78
CA LEU A 31 15.39 -3.61 -14.83
C LEU A 31 15.77 -3.90 -13.38
N ALA A 32 16.75 -4.78 -13.14
CA ALA A 32 17.21 -5.12 -11.79
C ALA A 32 17.45 -3.90 -10.88
N PRO A 33 18.06 -2.77 -11.35
CA PRO A 33 18.28 -1.59 -10.50
C PRO A 33 16.99 -0.88 -10.05
N HIS A 34 15.86 -1.13 -10.72
CA HIS A 34 14.57 -0.54 -10.41
C HIS A 34 13.67 -1.48 -9.59
N ILE A 35 14.09 -2.74 -9.40
CA ILE A 35 13.36 -3.69 -8.59
C ILE A 35 13.73 -3.48 -7.13
N GLN A 36 12.71 -3.29 -6.31
CA GLN A 36 12.83 -3.10 -4.88
C GLN A 36 12.24 -4.29 -4.15
N GLU A 37 12.92 -4.70 -3.09
CA GLU A 37 12.47 -5.73 -2.17
C GLU A 37 12.33 -5.13 -0.78
N GLY A 38 11.24 -5.48 -0.10
CA GLY A 38 10.95 -4.92 1.20
C GLY A 38 9.84 -5.67 1.91
N GLU A 39 9.75 -5.42 3.21
CA GLU A 39 8.62 -5.87 4.02
C GLU A 39 7.59 -4.76 4.10
N GLU A 40 6.32 -5.11 3.94
CA GLU A 40 5.21 -4.19 4.17
C GLU A 40 4.13 -4.86 5.01
N ALA A 41 3.45 -4.07 5.84
CA ALA A 41 2.29 -4.51 6.58
C ALA A 41 1.10 -3.61 6.28
N PHE A 42 -0.07 -4.22 6.15
CA PHE A 42 -1.31 -3.52 5.88
C PHE A 42 -2.45 -4.13 6.70
N TRP A 43 -3.50 -3.34 6.87
CA TRP A 43 -4.73 -3.81 7.50
C TRP A 43 -5.59 -4.58 6.51
N ASP A 44 -5.91 -5.84 6.84
CA ASP A 44 -6.87 -6.65 6.11
C ASP A 44 -8.27 -6.43 6.71
N ASP A 45 -9.14 -5.73 5.97
CA ASP A 45 -10.51 -5.46 6.39
C ASP A 45 -11.39 -6.70 6.51
N ARG A 46 -11.11 -7.76 5.72
CA ARG A 46 -11.87 -9.00 5.77
C ARG A 46 -11.52 -9.81 7.01
N ARG A 47 -10.24 -9.83 7.38
CA ARG A 47 -9.74 -10.56 8.55
C ARG A 47 -9.75 -9.74 9.84
N GLY A 48 -9.85 -8.41 9.74
CA GLY A 48 -9.80 -7.50 10.89
C GLY A 48 -8.45 -7.51 11.60
N THR A 49 -7.35 -7.73 10.88
CA THR A 49 -6.01 -7.86 11.46
C THR A 49 -4.92 -7.25 10.57
N ILE A 50 -3.74 -7.03 11.13
CA ILE A 50 -2.54 -6.69 10.38
C ILE A 50 -1.99 -7.94 9.71
N VAL A 51 -1.76 -7.84 8.40
CA VAL A 51 -1.05 -8.84 7.61
C VAL A 51 0.23 -8.20 7.11
N ALA A 52 1.32 -8.97 7.11
CA ALA A 52 2.58 -8.53 6.54
C ALA A 52 3.10 -9.50 5.50
N ARG A 53 3.82 -8.96 4.53
CA ARG A 53 4.39 -9.70 3.42
C ARG A 53 5.74 -9.10 3.03
N HIS A 54 6.61 -9.98 2.59
CA HIS A 54 7.80 -9.60 1.84
C HIS A 54 7.41 -9.48 0.39
N VAL A 55 7.68 -8.32 -0.22
CA VAL A 55 7.25 -7.96 -1.56
C VAL A 55 8.47 -7.59 -2.39
N ARG A 56 8.48 -8.11 -3.61
CA ARG A 56 9.39 -7.72 -4.68
C ARG A 56 8.59 -6.98 -5.72
N GLN A 57 8.93 -5.73 -6.01
CA GLN A 57 8.16 -4.86 -6.88
C GLN A 57 9.02 -4.07 -7.86
N LEU A 58 8.47 -3.84 -9.05
CA LEU A 58 8.98 -2.88 -10.02
C LEU A 58 8.05 -1.66 -10.01
N GLY A 59 8.46 -0.59 -9.31
CA GLY A 59 7.55 0.53 -9.05
C GLY A 59 6.32 0.07 -8.26
N ALA A 60 5.12 0.26 -8.82
CA ALA A 60 3.86 -0.20 -8.21
C ALA A 60 3.47 -1.65 -8.58
N LEU A 61 4.27 -2.32 -9.40
CA LEU A 61 3.97 -3.66 -9.91
C LEU A 61 4.59 -4.74 -9.02
N VAL A 62 3.77 -5.52 -8.33
CA VAL A 62 4.24 -6.66 -7.52
C VAL A 62 4.64 -7.82 -8.44
N LEU A 63 5.93 -8.18 -8.40
CA LEU A 63 6.49 -9.31 -9.15
C LEU A 63 6.36 -10.62 -8.37
N ALA A 64 6.60 -10.55 -7.06
CA ALA A 64 6.46 -11.68 -6.15
C ALA A 64 6.12 -11.18 -4.74
N GLU A 65 5.34 -11.98 -4.00
CA GLU A 65 5.05 -11.72 -2.61
C GLU A 65 5.05 -13.02 -1.80
N LYS A 66 5.47 -12.92 -0.54
CA LYS A 66 5.46 -14.04 0.42
C LYS A 66 4.96 -13.55 1.78
N PRO A 67 4.05 -14.27 2.45
CA PRO A 67 3.64 -13.93 3.81
C PRO A 67 4.82 -13.91 4.78
N LEU A 68 4.86 -12.92 5.67
CA LEU A 68 5.82 -12.89 6.78
C LEU A 68 5.22 -13.60 7.99
N GLN A 69 5.96 -14.58 8.54
CA GLN A 69 5.54 -15.30 9.75
C GLN A 69 5.79 -14.49 11.03
N GLN A 70 6.91 -13.76 11.06
CA GLN A 70 7.25 -12.86 12.16
C GLN A 70 7.23 -11.44 11.63
N ILE A 71 6.43 -10.59 12.26
CA ILE A 71 6.23 -9.21 11.84
C ILE A 71 6.95 -8.31 12.83
N ALA A 72 7.91 -7.52 12.34
CA ALA A 72 8.60 -6.55 13.18
C ALA A 72 7.59 -5.56 13.78
N PRO A 73 7.72 -5.18 15.07
CA PRO A 73 6.79 -4.24 15.73
C PRO A 73 6.66 -2.90 15.00
N GLU A 74 7.75 -2.43 14.39
CA GLU A 74 7.78 -1.20 13.60
C GLU A 74 6.88 -1.29 12.35
N LEU A 75 6.84 -2.46 11.71
CA LEU A 75 6.03 -2.69 10.53
C LEU A 75 4.54 -2.74 10.88
N ILE A 76 4.20 -3.38 12.01
CA ILE A 76 2.83 -3.38 12.56
C ILE A 76 2.37 -1.94 12.80
N ARG A 77 3.21 -1.12 13.43
CA ARG A 77 2.92 0.29 13.69
C ARG A 77 2.63 1.05 12.40
N GLN A 78 3.47 0.88 11.37
CA GLN A 78 3.27 1.52 10.06
C GLN A 78 1.95 1.08 9.42
N GLY A 79 1.67 -0.23 9.39
CA GLY A 79 0.43 -0.75 8.83
C GLY A 79 -0.83 -0.26 9.55
N LEU A 80 -0.78 -0.11 10.88
CA LEU A 80 -1.87 0.47 11.66
C LEU A 80 -2.07 1.97 11.36
N LEU A 81 -0.99 2.74 11.25
CA LEU A 81 -1.06 4.16 10.90
C LEU A 81 -1.67 4.36 9.51
N ASP A 82 -1.30 3.53 8.55
CA ASP A 82 -1.87 3.58 7.20
C ASP A 82 -3.34 3.17 7.19
N ALA A 83 -3.73 2.19 8.02
CA ALA A 83 -5.13 1.84 8.22
C ALA A 83 -5.94 3.03 8.75
N VAL A 84 -5.43 3.73 9.76
CA VAL A 84 -6.09 4.93 10.32
C VAL A 84 -6.16 6.06 9.29
N ARG A 85 -5.12 6.27 8.48
CA ARG A 85 -5.15 7.27 7.39
C ARG A 85 -6.22 6.97 6.35
N ARG A 86 -6.40 5.69 6.00
CA ARG A 86 -7.40 5.26 5.00
C ARG A 86 -8.83 5.30 5.55
N LYS A 87 -9.03 4.82 6.78
CA LYS A 87 -10.36 4.74 7.42
C LYS A 87 -10.81 6.06 8.04
N GLY A 88 -9.89 6.98 8.26
CA GLY A 88 -10.12 8.21 8.98
C GLY A 88 -10.06 8.03 10.50
N LEU A 89 -9.92 9.15 11.21
CA LEU A 89 -9.74 9.15 12.67
C LEU A 89 -10.91 8.52 13.43
N GLU A 90 -12.11 8.54 12.88
CA GLU A 90 -13.32 7.95 13.50
C GLU A 90 -13.24 6.43 13.66
N SER A 91 -12.28 5.74 13.01
CA SER A 91 -12.05 4.31 13.22
C SER A 91 -11.39 3.98 14.56
N LEU A 92 -10.88 4.98 15.28
CA LEU A 92 -10.26 4.79 16.59
C LEU A 92 -11.34 4.60 17.67
N PRO A 93 -11.03 3.89 18.77
CA PRO A 93 -11.95 3.68 19.88
C PRO A 93 -12.08 4.94 20.74
N TRP A 94 -12.78 5.96 20.21
CA TRP A 94 -13.01 7.22 20.91
C TRP A 94 -13.95 7.03 22.10
N THR A 95 -13.44 7.26 23.30
CA THR A 95 -14.28 7.38 24.50
C THR A 95 -14.99 8.74 24.51
N ASP A 96 -16.09 8.87 25.27
CA ASP A 96 -16.79 10.14 25.41
C ASP A 96 -15.89 11.26 25.94
N ALA A 97 -15.01 10.93 26.88
CA ALA A 97 -13.99 11.86 27.38
C ALA A 97 -13.01 12.30 26.29
N ALA A 98 -12.54 11.38 25.43
CA ALA A 98 -11.65 11.70 24.32
C ALA A 98 -12.33 12.56 23.26
N ARG A 99 -13.62 12.31 22.97
CA ARG A 99 -14.43 13.14 22.06
C ARG A 99 -14.61 14.56 22.61
N GLN A 100 -14.97 14.69 23.89
CA GLN A 100 -15.13 15.98 24.55
C GLN A 100 -13.81 16.77 24.55
N TRP A 101 -12.68 16.10 24.83
CA TRP A 101 -11.37 16.73 24.77
C TRP A 101 -11.03 17.21 23.36
N ARG A 102 -11.27 16.38 22.33
CA ARG A 102 -11.03 16.76 20.93
C ARG A 102 -11.86 17.98 20.52
N ALA A 103 -13.14 18.04 20.91
CA ALA A 103 -13.99 19.20 20.66
C ALA A 103 -13.45 20.47 21.34
N ARG A 104 -12.91 20.36 22.56
CA ARG A 104 -12.26 21.48 23.26
C ARG A 104 -11.00 21.97 22.53
N VAL A 105 -10.17 21.06 22.02
CA VAL A 105 -8.98 21.44 21.24
C VAL A 105 -9.37 22.13 19.93
N GLN A 106 -10.43 21.67 19.25
CA GLN A 106 -10.93 22.31 18.04
C GLN A 106 -11.39 23.76 18.27
N LEU A 107 -11.97 24.07 19.44
CA LEU A 107 -12.34 25.43 19.83
C LEU A 107 -11.14 26.36 20.12
N LEU A 108 -9.93 25.82 20.33
CA LEU A 108 -8.72 26.62 20.53
C LEU A 108 -8.02 26.99 19.20
N GLY A 109 -8.39 26.33 18.10
CA GLY A 109 -7.84 26.55 16.77
C GLY A 109 -8.64 27.52 15.90
N THR A 110 -9.70 28.11 16.46
CA THR A 110 -10.52 29.19 15.85
C THR A 110 -10.15 30.53 16.45
#